data_AF-A0A920KDZ1-F1
#
_entry.id   AF-A0A920KDZ1-F1
#
_cell.length_a   1.000
_cell.length_b   1.000
_cell.length_c   1.000
_cell.angle_alpha   90.00
_cell.angle_beta   90.00
_cell.angle_gamma   90.00
#
_symmetry.space_group_name_H-M   'P 1'
#
loop_
_entity.id
_entity.type
_entity.pdbx_description
1 polymer ?
#
loop_
_entity_poly.entity_id
_entity_poly.type
_entity_poly.pdbx_seq_one_letter_code
_entity_poly.pdbx_strand_id
1 'polypeptide(L)' 'MYCHAGGRSKKAAEILMDLGQKEVYNITGGFSDWNDNGFKVVNQGKELSFTSKTYSSEEIKM' A
#
# COMPACT_ATOMS: atom_id res chain seq x y z
N MET A 1 -7.27 4.19 7.62
CA MET A 1 -5.84 4.23 7.27
C MET A 1 -5.43 2.98 6.51
N TYR A 2 -4.46 3.10 5.60
CA TYR A 2 -3.91 1.99 4.83
C TYR A 2 -2.46 2.30 4.45
N CYS A 3 -1.70 1.28 4.07
CA CYS A 3 -0.40 1.43 3.40
C CYS A 3 -0.35 0.45 2.22
N HIS A 4 0.84 0.18 1.66
CA HIS A 4 0.96 -0.74 0.52
C HIS A 4 0.42 -2.16 0.83
N ALA A 5 0.93 -2.82 1.87
CA ALA A 5 0.59 -4.21 2.23
C ALA A 5 -0.05 -4.36 3.63
N GLY A 6 -0.44 -3.25 4.27
CA GLY A 6 -1.10 -3.25 5.59
C GLY A 6 -0.19 -3.24 6.83
N GLY A 7 1.07 -3.67 6.73
CA GLY A 7 1.96 -3.75 7.91
C GLY A 7 2.24 -2.40 8.59
N ARG A 8 2.58 -1.37 7.80
CA ARG A 8 2.83 -0.01 8.33
C ARG A 8 1.59 0.67 8.89
N SER A 9 0.43 0.46 8.26
CA SER A 9 -0.82 1.06 8.72
C SER A 9 -1.34 0.40 9.99
N LYS A 10 -1.08 -0.90 10.19
CA LYS A 10 -1.32 -1.57 11.47
C LYS A 10 -0.55 -0.88 12.61
N LYS A 11 0.77 -0.70 12.45
CA LYS A 11 1.59 -0.06 13.49
C LYS A 11 1.15 1.38 13.78
N ALA A 12 0.79 2.13 12.75
CA ALA A 12 0.26 3.48 12.94
C ALA A 12 -1.13 3.47 13.61
N ALA A 13 -1.96 2.45 13.37
CA ALA A 13 -3.26 2.30 14.04
C ALA A 13 -3.08 2.07 15.54
N GLU A 14 -2.13 1.21 15.93
CA GLU A 14 -1.74 0.97 17.33
C GLU A 14 -1.33 2.27 18.01
N ILE A 15 -0.43 3.05 17.38
CA ILE A 15 -0.01 4.36 17.92
C ILE A 15 -1.20 5.32 18.07
N LEU A 16 -2.13 5.37 17.12
CA LEU A 16 -3.29 6.24 17.22
C LEU A 16 -4.23 5.83 18.36
N MET A 17 -4.43 4.54 18.57
CA MET A 17 -5.20 4.02 19.71
C MET A 17 -4.52 4.39 21.03
N ASP A 18 -3.19 4.24 21.13
CA ASP A 18 -2.41 4.62 22.31
C ASP A 18 -2.48 6.13 22.61
N LEU A 19 -2.60 6.96 21.58
CA LEU A 19 -2.80 8.41 21.69
C LEU A 19 -4.24 8.81 22.03
N GLY A 20 -5.15 7.85 22.22
CA GLY A 20 -6.53 8.09 22.66
C GLY A 20 -7.53 8.36 21.53
N GLN A 21 -7.20 8.01 20.28
CA GLN A 21 -8.19 8.04 19.20
C GLN A 21 -9.27 6.98 19.48
N LYS A 22 -10.54 7.42 19.50
CA LYS A 22 -11.67 6.55 19.86
C LYS A 22 -12.02 5.53 18.77
N GLU A 23 -11.83 5.90 17.51
CA GLU A 23 -12.18 5.07 16.36
C GLU A 23 -11.05 5.10 15.34
N VAL A 24 -10.44 3.94 15.10
CA VAL A 24 -9.33 3.78 14.16
C VAL A 24 -9.64 2.61 13.23
N TYR A 25 -9.88 2.92 11.96
CA TYR A 25 -10.16 1.92 10.93
C TYR A 25 -8.92 1.65 10.09
N ASN A 26 -8.40 0.43 10.13
CA ASN A 26 -7.26 -0.01 9.34
C ASN A 26 -7.71 -0.97 8.23
N ILE A 27 -7.27 -0.72 6.99
CA ILE A 27 -7.49 -1.64 5.86
C ILE A 27 -6.42 -2.73 5.92
N THR A 28 -6.86 -3.97 6.14
CA THR A 28 -6.00 -5.18 6.10
C THR A 28 -5.63 -5.50 4.66
N GLY A 29 -4.42 -6.02 4.42
CA GLY A 29 -3.90 -6.25 3.06
C GLY A 29 -3.41 -4.98 2.35
N GLY A 30 -3.86 -3.81 2.83
CA GLY A 30 -3.44 -2.53 2.31
C GLY A 30 -3.97 -2.26 0.89
N PHE A 31 -3.27 -1.40 0.17
CA PHE A 31 -3.62 -1.02 -1.19
C PHE A 31 -3.40 -2.16 -2.20
N SER A 32 -2.47 -3.08 -1.95
CA SER A 32 -2.24 -4.26 -2.81
C SER A 32 -3.52 -5.07 -2.90
N ASP A 33 -4.04 -5.54 -1.76
CA ASP A 33 -5.28 -6.32 -1.73
C ASP A 33 -6.47 -5.52 -2.30
N TRP A 34 -6.54 -4.21 -2.03
CA TRP A 34 -7.58 -3.36 -2.62
C TRP A 34 -7.55 -3.39 -4.15
N ASN A 35 -6.35 -3.28 -4.73
CA ASN A 35 -6.12 -3.33 -6.16
C ASN A 35 -6.37 -4.74 -6.73
N ASP A 36 -5.94 -5.79 -6.02
CA ASP A 36 -6.09 -7.19 -6.43
C ASP A 36 -7.57 -7.62 -6.45
N ASN A 37 -8.41 -7.02 -5.59
CA ASN A 37 -9.85 -7.19 -5.59
C ASN A 37 -10.56 -6.35 -6.68
N GLY A 38 -9.83 -5.59 -7.50
CA GLY A 38 -10.39 -4.81 -8.61
C GLY A 38 -11.27 -3.65 -8.17
N PHE A 39 -11.13 -3.18 -6.93
CA PHE A 39 -11.88 -2.01 -6.48
C PHE A 39 -11.43 -0.75 -7.23
N LYS A 40 -12.33 0.24 -7.29
CA LYS A 40 -12.06 1.48 -8.02
C LYS A 40 -10.82 2.19 -7.47
N VAL A 41 -9.85 2.42 -8.34
CA VAL A 41 -8.68 3.26 -8.09
C VAL A 41 -8.79 4.51 -8.96
N VAL A 42 -8.75 5.69 -8.34
CA VAL A 42 -8.72 6.96 -9.07
C VAL A 42 -7.28 7.44 -9.13
N ASN A 43 -6.65 7.30 -10.29
CA ASN A 43 -5.47 8.09 -10.59
C ASN A 43 -5.94 9.44 -11.12
N GLN A 44 -5.45 10.53 -10.54
CA GLN A 44 -5.76 11.90 -10.96
C GLN A 44 -5.21 12.19 -12.37
N GLY A 45 -5.76 11.57 -13.41
CA GLY A 45 -5.46 11.84 -14.82
C GLY A 45 -4.07 11.39 -15.33
N LYS A 46 -3.24 10.72 -14.53
CA LYS A 46 -2.05 10.03 -15.03
C LYS A 46 -2.41 8.59 -15.38
N GLU A 47 -2.29 8.26 -16.65
CA GLU A 47 -2.20 6.87 -17.11
C GLU A 47 -1.13 6.16 -16.27
N LEU A 48 -1.49 5.03 -15.67
CA LEU A 48 -0.56 4.18 -14.93
C LEU A 48 0.43 3.57 -15.92
N SER A 49 1.45 4.34 -16.28
CA SER A 49 2.65 3.81 -16.92
C SER A 49 3.41 3.01 -15.87
N PHE A 50 3.06 1.74 -15.71
CA PHE A 50 3.96 0.76 -15.11
C PHE A 50 5.17 0.63 -16.05
N THR A 51 6.18 1.48 -15.86
CA THR A 51 7.50 1.19 -16.42
C THR A 51 8.02 -0.03 -15.66
N SER A 52 7.78 -1.22 -16.21
CA SER A 52 8.46 -2.42 -15.76
C SER A 52 9.96 -2.17 -15.95
N LYS A 53 10.68 -1.91 -14.86
CA LYS A 53 12.12 -2.06 -14.88
C LYS A 53 12.39 -3.55 -14.86
N THR A 54 12.56 -4.12 -16.05
CA THR A 54 13.10 -5.46 -16.23
C THR A 54 14.60 -5.36 -15.96
N TYR A 55 15.07 -6.05 -14.92
CA TYR A 55 16.49 -6.22 -14.69
C TYR A 55 16.94 -7.54 -15.30
N SER A 56 18.05 -7.51 -16.04
CA SER A 56 18.66 -8.74 -16.56
C SER A 56 19.37 -9.47 -15.42
N SER A 57 19.48 -10.80 -15.52
CA SER A 57 20.21 -11.65 -14.59
C SER A 57 21.67 -11.22 -14.39
N GLU A 58 22.25 -10.43 -15.31
CA GLU A 58 23.59 -9.87 -15.19
C GLU A 58 23.69 -8.69 -14.20
N GLU A 59 22.61 -7.94 -13.96
CA GLU A 59 22.62 -6.72 -13.13
C GLU A 59 22.47 -7.01 -11.63
N ILE A 60 22.06 -8.23 -11.27
CA ILE A 60 21.83 -8.67 -9.88
C ILE A 60 23.14 -9.17 -9.23
N LYS A 61 24.23 -9.32 -10.00
CA LYS A 61 25.56 -9.64 -9.47
C LYS A 61 26.44 -8.40 -9.36
N MET A 62 26.26 -7.63 -8.30
CA MET A 62 27.31 -6.80 -7.69
C MET A 62 27.12 -6.70 -6.19
#